data_AF-A0A920JCS3-F1
#
_entry.id   AF-A0A920JCS3-F1
#
_cell.length_a   1.000
_cell.length_b   1.000
_cell.length_c   1.000
_cell.angle_alpha   90.00
_cell.angle_beta   90.00
_cell.angle_gamma   90.00
#
_symmetry.space_group_name_H-M   'P 1'
#
loop_
_entity.id
_entity.type
_entity.pdbx_description
1 polymer ?
#
loop_
_entity_poly.entity_id
_entity_poly.type
_entity_poly.pdbx_seq_one_letter_code
_entity_poly.pdbx_strand_id
1 'polypeptide(L)'
;MKYVDIIKLMTEKKSMLDGERQYHIQLKEGDIADFVILPGDPGRVDFIAKHFDDAKEIAFNREYKTVTGTYKGRPVSVTSTGIGCPSAAIAIEELANIGAKTLVRLGTSGAMQEHTRVGDLVIANGAVRQEGTSPQYMPIEFPAVPSADMVSALEAAALKVNQHIILGLFNQKIHFTDNMTQTLCLFPMN
;
A
#
# COMPACT_ATOMS: atom_id res chain seq x y z
N MET A 1 36.29 9.91 -10.33
CA MET A 1 35.74 8.58 -10.00
C MET A 1 35.86 7.71 -11.24
N LYS A 2 36.55 6.58 -11.21
CA LYS A 2 36.70 5.69 -12.37
C LYS A 2 35.59 4.63 -12.36
N TYR A 3 35.24 4.09 -13.54
CA TYR A 3 34.24 3.01 -13.65
C TYR A 3 34.58 1.77 -12.79
N VAL A 4 35.86 1.51 -12.55
CA VAL A 4 36.33 0.43 -11.66
C VAL A 4 35.94 0.68 -10.20
N ASP A 5 35.92 1.95 -9.75
CA ASP A 5 35.51 2.30 -8.39
C ASP A 5 33.99 2.11 -8.23
N ILE A 6 33.21 2.39 -9.28
CA ILE A 6 31.76 2.14 -9.32
C ILE A 6 31.47 0.63 -9.24
N ILE A 7 32.17 -0.19 -10.04
CA ILE A 7 31.97 -1.64 -10.03
C ILE A 7 32.35 -2.24 -8.67
N LYS A 8 33.46 -1.79 -8.07
CA LYS A 8 33.85 -2.22 -6.72
C LYS A 8 32.79 -1.90 -5.67
N LEU A 9 32.24 -0.68 -5.69
CA LEU A 9 31.13 -0.29 -4.82
C LEU A 9 29.87 -1.15 -5.03
N MET A 10 29.58 -1.57 -6.27
CA MET A 10 28.44 -2.44 -6.58
C MET A 10 28.66 -3.90 -6.14
N THR A 11 29.91 -4.37 -6.08
CA THR A 11 30.26 -5.74 -5.68
C THR A 11 30.46 -5.94 -4.18
N GLU A 12 30.67 -4.88 -3.39
CA GLU A 12 30.78 -4.92 -1.92
C GLU A 12 29.42 -5.06 -1.20
N LYS A 13 28.41 -5.67 -1.84
CA LYS A 13 27.15 -6.01 -1.18
C LYS A 13 27.38 -7.16 -0.20
N LYS A 14 27.60 -6.80 1.06
CA LYS A 14 27.48 -7.69 2.23
C LYS A 14 26.20 -8.50 2.10
N SER A 15 26.26 -9.83 2.29
CA SER A 15 25.11 -10.72 2.10
C SER A 15 23.97 -10.33 3.05
N MET A 16 22.94 -9.68 2.51
CA MET A 16 21.74 -9.24 3.23
C MET A 16 20.68 -10.36 3.37
N LEU A 17 21.08 -11.62 3.14
CA LEU A 17 20.20 -12.78 3.15
C LEU A 17 20.43 -13.56 4.45
N ASP A 18 19.95 -13.01 5.55
CA ASP A 18 19.61 -13.84 6.71
C ASP A 18 18.27 -14.47 6.33
N GLY A 19 18.23 -15.76 6.02
CA GLY A 19 17.08 -16.45 5.40
C GLY A 19 15.75 -16.41 6.18
N GLU A 20 15.66 -15.62 7.24
CA GLU A 20 14.47 -15.35 8.03
C GLU A 20 13.70 -14.09 7.58
N ARG A 21 14.32 -13.13 6.89
CA ARG A 21 13.71 -11.84 6.54
C ARG A 21 13.39 -11.72 5.05
N GLN A 22 12.27 -11.07 4.76
CA GLN A 22 11.88 -10.66 3.40
C GLN A 22 12.87 -9.62 2.84
N TYR A 23 13.21 -9.74 1.56
CA TYR A 23 14.38 -9.05 1.00
C TYR A 23 14.19 -7.53 0.86
N HIS A 24 13.00 -7.08 0.49
CA HIS A 24 12.74 -5.66 0.22
C HIS A 24 12.24 -4.93 1.46
N ILE A 25 11.26 -5.48 2.16
CA ILE A 25 10.67 -4.85 3.35
C ILE A 25 11.50 -5.07 4.61
N GLN A 26 12.43 -6.04 4.61
CA GLN A 26 13.28 -6.39 5.76
C GLN A 26 12.50 -6.77 7.02
N LEU A 27 11.32 -7.39 6.84
CA LEU A 27 10.45 -7.89 7.90
C LEU A 27 10.44 -9.41 7.93
N LYS A 28 9.99 -9.98 9.04
CA LYS A 28 9.73 -11.42 9.20
C LYS A 28 8.37 -11.69 9.85
N GLU A 29 7.98 -12.95 9.91
CA GLU A 29 6.75 -13.35 10.63
C GLU A 29 6.79 -12.86 12.08
N GLY A 30 5.68 -12.28 12.54
CA GLY A 30 5.56 -11.65 13.85
C GLY A 30 5.93 -10.16 13.91
N ASP A 31 6.56 -9.60 12.87
CA ASP A 31 6.87 -8.16 12.79
C ASP A 31 5.61 -7.31 12.45
N ILE A 32 4.59 -7.93 11.83
CA ILE A 32 3.36 -7.28 11.38
C ILE A 32 2.10 -7.90 11.98
N ALA A 33 1.01 -7.13 12.00
CA ALA A 33 -0.34 -7.61 12.27
C ALA A 33 -0.99 -8.19 11.01
N ASP A 34 -2.10 -8.91 11.18
CA ASP A 34 -2.88 -9.48 10.08
C ASP A 34 -3.53 -8.42 9.17
N PHE A 35 -3.75 -7.21 9.71
CA PHE A 35 -4.34 -6.06 9.04
C PHE A 35 -3.28 -4.99 8.80
N VAL A 36 -3.01 -4.69 7.53
CA VAL A 36 -1.95 -3.75 7.12
C VAL A 36 -2.51 -2.65 6.22
N ILE A 37 -2.24 -1.40 6.59
CA ILE A 37 -2.56 -0.20 5.81
C ILE A 37 -1.37 0.13 4.90
N LEU A 38 -1.63 0.39 3.62
CA LEU A 38 -0.61 0.55 2.58
C LEU A 38 -0.61 1.96 1.97
N PRO A 39 -0.03 2.98 2.62
CA PRO A 39 0.22 4.26 1.98
C PRO A 39 1.27 4.15 0.87
N GLY A 40 1.26 5.07 -0.09
CA GLY A 40 2.34 5.18 -1.07
C GLY A 40 3.61 5.79 -0.46
N ASP A 41 3.45 6.92 0.22
CA ASP A 41 4.55 7.71 0.77
C ASP A 41 5.00 7.20 2.16
N PRO A 42 6.29 6.91 2.38
CA PRO A 42 6.85 6.63 3.71
C PRO A 42 6.52 7.70 4.76
N GLY A 43 6.46 8.98 4.39
CA GLY A 43 6.10 10.06 5.31
C GLY A 43 4.66 9.95 5.83
N ARG A 44 3.77 9.31 5.06
CA ARG A 44 2.37 9.06 5.48
C ARG A 44 2.26 7.91 6.49
N VAL A 45 3.25 7.02 6.56
CA VAL A 45 3.32 5.96 7.58
C VAL A 45 3.34 6.60 8.97
N ASP A 46 4.20 7.60 9.17
CA ASP A 46 4.32 8.31 10.45
C ASP A 46 3.04 9.08 10.81
N PHE A 47 2.36 9.65 9.81
CA PHE A 47 1.09 10.32 10.03
C PHE A 47 0.00 9.35 10.54
N ILE A 48 -0.11 8.18 9.92
CA ILE A 48 -1.08 7.14 10.32
C ILE A 48 -0.71 6.56 11.68
N ALA A 49 0.57 6.27 11.90
CA ALA A 49 1.08 5.65 13.12
C ALA A 49 0.82 6.49 14.39
N LYS A 50 0.68 7.82 14.28
CA LYS A 50 0.29 8.69 15.41
C LYS A 50 -1.06 8.34 16.02
N HIS A 51 -1.90 7.63 15.29
CA HIS A 51 -3.21 7.17 15.76
C HIS A 51 -3.15 5.80 16.44
N PHE A 52 -2.00 5.10 16.40
CA PHE A 52 -1.85 3.81 17.04
C PHE A 52 -1.38 3.97 18.49
N ASP A 53 -1.89 3.11 19.36
CA ASP A 53 -1.37 2.87 20.70
C ASP A 53 -0.13 1.95 20.59
N ASP A 54 0.89 2.22 21.40
CA ASP A 54 2.15 1.46 21.45
C ASP A 54 2.85 1.28 20.09
N ALA A 55 2.75 2.29 19.22
CA ALA A 55 3.34 2.27 17.88
C ALA A 55 4.88 2.11 17.92
N LYS A 56 5.40 1.13 17.18
CA LYS A 56 6.83 0.85 17.02
C LYS A 56 7.21 0.77 15.56
N GLU A 57 8.21 1.56 15.17
CA GLU A 57 8.87 1.38 13.88
C GLU A 57 9.64 0.06 13.88
N ILE A 58 9.32 -0.82 12.94
CA ILE A 58 9.90 -2.18 12.89
C ILE A 58 11.03 -2.24 11.88
N ALA A 59 10.83 -1.65 10.71
CA ALA A 59 11.83 -1.58 9.66
C ALA A 59 11.62 -0.36 8.78
N PHE A 60 12.73 0.14 8.23
CA PHE A 60 12.72 1.08 7.12
C PHE A 60 13.83 0.72 6.14
N ASN A 61 13.45 0.19 4.98
CA ASN A 61 14.38 -0.19 3.92
C ASN A 61 13.86 0.25 2.55
N ARG A 62 14.69 0.94 1.77
CA ARG A 62 14.30 1.57 0.50
C ARG A 62 13.07 2.47 0.70
N GLU A 63 11.99 2.25 -0.05
CA GLU A 63 10.70 2.93 0.08
C GLU A 63 9.72 2.25 1.06
N TYR A 64 10.12 1.17 1.73
CA TYR A 64 9.26 0.37 2.62
C TYR A 64 9.54 0.71 4.08
N LYS A 65 8.73 1.60 4.66
CA LYS A 65 8.71 1.93 6.08
C LYS A 65 7.53 1.23 6.72
N THR A 66 7.76 0.49 7.80
CA THR A 66 6.71 -0.24 8.52
C THR A 66 6.66 0.13 10.00
N VAL A 67 5.45 0.42 10.48
CA VAL A 67 5.13 0.62 11.89
C VAL A 67 4.02 -0.35 12.29
N THR A 68 4.17 -0.99 13.43
CA THR A 68 3.16 -1.88 14.02
C THR A 68 2.77 -1.35 15.40
N GLY A 69 1.48 -1.40 15.72
CA GLY A 69 0.93 -0.99 17.01
C GLY A 69 -0.46 -1.59 17.21
N THR A 70 -1.27 -0.94 18.03
CA THR A 70 -2.68 -1.31 18.19
C THR A 70 -3.59 -0.10 17.94
N TYR A 71 -4.80 -0.33 17.45
CA TYR A 71 -5.81 0.71 17.29
C TYR A 71 -7.13 0.18 17.84
N LYS A 72 -7.68 0.86 18.85
CA LYS A 72 -8.93 0.44 19.54
C LYS A 72 -8.86 -1.03 20.01
N GLY A 73 -7.70 -1.44 20.54
CA GLY A 73 -7.46 -2.79 21.05
C GLY A 73 -7.19 -3.87 19.98
N ARG A 74 -7.14 -3.52 18.69
CA ARG A 74 -6.79 -4.45 17.60
C ARG A 74 -5.36 -4.21 17.12
N PRO A 75 -4.51 -5.24 16.99
CA PRO A 75 -3.22 -5.13 16.32
C PRO A 75 -3.38 -4.65 14.87
N VAL A 76 -2.58 -3.65 14.49
CA VAL A 76 -2.59 -3.08 13.13
C VAL A 76 -1.16 -2.70 12.73
N SER A 77 -0.88 -2.84 11.44
CA SER A 77 0.38 -2.38 10.85
C SER A 77 0.12 -1.37 9.75
N VAL A 78 1.12 -0.54 9.46
CA VAL A 78 1.14 0.36 8.32
C VAL A 78 2.48 0.25 7.62
N THR A 79 2.47 -0.01 6.31
CA THR A 79 3.67 -0.23 5.48
C THR A 79 3.60 0.60 4.21
N SER A 80 4.56 1.48 3.97
CA SER A 80 4.61 2.21 2.69
C SER A 80 4.97 1.30 1.52
N THR A 81 4.43 1.61 0.34
CA THR A 81 4.64 0.83 -0.88
C THR A 81 5.51 1.54 -1.93
N GLY A 82 5.79 2.83 -1.74
CA GLY A 82 6.27 3.69 -2.80
C GLY A 82 5.22 3.97 -3.88
N ILE A 83 5.70 4.56 -4.98
CA ILE A 83 4.91 4.93 -6.16
C ILE A 83 5.00 3.81 -7.20
N GLY A 84 3.85 3.43 -7.75
CA GLY A 84 3.74 2.46 -8.84
C GLY A 84 3.37 1.05 -8.39
N CYS A 85 2.84 0.29 -9.34
CA CYS A 85 2.42 -1.09 -9.11
C CYS A 85 3.59 -2.06 -8.87
N PRO A 86 4.79 -1.90 -9.47
CA PRO A 86 5.90 -2.84 -9.22
C PRO A 86 6.35 -2.87 -7.76
N SER A 87 6.57 -1.70 -7.14
CA SER A 87 6.98 -1.59 -5.74
C SER A 87 5.85 -2.00 -4.79
N ALA A 88 4.60 -1.64 -5.12
CA ALA A 88 3.45 -2.11 -4.36
C ALA A 88 3.30 -3.64 -4.39
N ALA A 89 3.53 -4.29 -5.54
CA ALA A 89 3.47 -5.74 -5.64
C ALA A 89 4.53 -6.40 -4.75
N ILE A 90 5.77 -5.89 -4.74
CA ILE A 90 6.82 -6.37 -3.83
C ILE A 90 6.37 -6.31 -2.37
N ALA A 91 5.84 -5.18 -1.93
CA ALA A 91 5.35 -5.04 -0.55
C ALA A 91 4.23 -6.04 -0.25
N ILE A 92 3.25 -6.16 -1.14
CA ILE A 92 2.09 -7.04 -0.96
C ILE A 92 2.53 -8.51 -0.85
N GLU A 93 3.39 -8.97 -1.76
CA GLU A 93 3.92 -10.34 -1.77
C GLU A 93 4.71 -10.66 -0.51
N GLU A 94 5.63 -9.78 -0.12
CA GLU A 94 6.47 -10.03 1.05
C GLU A 94 5.67 -9.95 2.35
N LEU A 95 4.67 -9.06 2.45
CA LEU A 95 3.73 -8.99 3.58
C LEU A 95 2.84 -10.24 3.66
N ALA A 96 2.40 -10.78 2.51
CA ALA A 96 1.66 -12.03 2.42
C ALA A 96 2.41 -13.19 3.05
N ASN A 97 3.68 -13.34 2.66
CA ASN A 97 4.56 -14.41 3.09
C ASN A 97 4.81 -14.43 4.59
N ILE A 98 4.59 -13.31 5.28
CA ILE A 98 4.82 -13.16 6.72
C ILE A 98 3.51 -12.97 7.53
N GLY A 99 2.36 -13.27 6.91
CA GLY A 99 1.09 -13.42 7.63
C GLY A 99 0.08 -12.28 7.49
N ALA A 100 0.28 -11.32 6.58
CA ALA A 100 -0.75 -10.33 6.27
C ALA A 100 -1.97 -10.99 5.61
N LYS A 101 -3.17 -10.69 6.10
CA LYS A 101 -4.44 -11.24 5.58
C LYS A 101 -5.34 -10.17 4.98
N THR A 102 -5.24 -8.94 5.46
CA THR A 102 -6.07 -7.84 5.00
C THR A 102 -5.20 -6.63 4.67
N LEU A 103 -5.26 -6.19 3.42
CA LEU A 103 -4.44 -5.10 2.90
C LEU A 103 -5.34 -3.95 2.43
N VAL A 104 -5.11 -2.76 2.99
CA VAL A 104 -5.91 -1.56 2.67
C VAL A 104 -5.01 -0.45 2.16
N ARG A 105 -5.04 -0.15 0.86
CA ARG A 105 -4.21 0.90 0.28
C ARG A 105 -4.82 2.28 0.43
N LEU A 106 -4.16 3.15 1.21
CA LEU A 106 -4.52 4.55 1.42
C LEU A 106 -3.67 5.48 0.54
N GLY A 107 -4.24 5.88 -0.60
CA GLY A 107 -3.59 6.69 -1.61
C GLY A 107 -4.20 8.08 -1.77
N THR A 108 -3.65 8.78 -2.76
CA THR A 108 -4.19 10.02 -3.33
C THR A 108 -4.33 9.84 -4.84
N SER A 109 -5.31 10.48 -5.45
CA SER A 109 -5.71 10.32 -6.85
C SER A 109 -6.13 11.62 -7.50
N GLY A 110 -5.87 11.74 -8.80
CA GLY A 110 -6.55 12.69 -9.67
C GLY A 110 -8.07 12.50 -9.67
N ALA A 111 -8.84 13.58 -9.59
CA ALA A 111 -10.25 13.59 -9.95
C ALA A 111 -10.42 13.57 -11.48
N MET A 112 -11.20 12.61 -12.01
CA MET A 112 -11.55 12.56 -13.44
C MET A 112 -12.97 13.04 -13.74
N GLN A 113 -13.84 13.04 -12.73
CA GLN A 113 -15.22 13.48 -12.86
C GLN A 113 -15.34 14.93 -12.39
N GLU A 114 -16.05 15.78 -13.13
CA GLU A 114 -16.18 17.21 -12.83
C GLU A 114 -16.79 17.50 -11.45
N HIS A 115 -17.61 16.58 -10.95
CA HIS A 115 -18.27 16.71 -9.66
C HIS A 115 -17.41 16.24 -8.47
N THR A 116 -16.25 15.62 -8.71
CA THR A 116 -15.31 15.22 -7.65
C THR A 116 -14.47 16.41 -7.22
N ARG A 117 -14.46 16.70 -5.92
CA ARG A 117 -13.77 17.84 -5.34
C ARG A 117 -12.52 17.40 -4.59
N VAL A 118 -11.54 18.28 -4.52
CA VAL A 118 -10.37 18.10 -3.65
C VAL A 118 -10.86 17.90 -2.20
N GLY A 119 -10.41 16.82 -1.58
CA GLY A 119 -10.81 16.44 -0.22
C GLY A 119 -11.93 15.43 -0.14
N ASP A 120 -12.61 15.11 -1.26
CA ASP A 120 -13.56 13.98 -1.26
C ASP A 120 -12.85 12.66 -0.91
N LEU A 121 -13.60 11.73 -0.33
CA LEU A 121 -13.15 10.35 -0.12
C LEU A 121 -13.66 9.46 -1.25
N VAL A 122 -12.74 8.78 -1.92
CA VAL A 122 -13.07 7.80 -2.96
C VAL A 122 -12.81 6.39 -2.44
N ILE A 123 -13.86 5.57 -2.43
CA ILE A 123 -13.75 4.12 -2.22
C ILE A 123 -13.74 3.47 -3.59
N ALA A 124 -12.63 2.82 -3.95
CA ALA A 124 -12.55 2.12 -5.22
C ALA A 124 -13.31 0.79 -5.12
N ASN A 125 -14.30 0.58 -5.98
CA ASN A 125 -15.00 -0.71 -6.12
C ASN A 125 -14.48 -1.55 -7.31
N GLY A 126 -13.44 -1.05 -7.97
CA GLY A 126 -12.74 -1.73 -9.05
C GLY A 126 -11.64 -0.82 -9.61
N ALA A 127 -10.73 -1.40 -10.37
CA ALA A 127 -9.64 -0.68 -11.01
C ALA A 127 -9.52 -1.01 -12.50
N VAL A 128 -9.35 0.02 -13.32
CA VAL A 128 -8.92 -0.13 -14.72
C VAL A 128 -7.43 -0.49 -14.71
N ARG A 129 -7.10 -1.69 -15.21
CA ARG A 129 -5.75 -2.27 -15.21
C ARG A 129 -4.86 -1.70 -16.33
N GLN A 130 -4.68 -0.38 -16.35
CA GLN A 130 -3.87 0.31 -17.35
C GLN A 130 -2.40 0.46 -16.91
N GLU A 131 -1.82 -0.62 -16.42
CA GLU A 131 -0.47 -0.70 -15.86
C GLU A 131 0.19 -2.05 -16.24
N GLY A 132 1.50 -2.18 -16.00
CA GLY A 132 2.30 -3.30 -16.52
C GLY A 132 2.48 -4.47 -15.56
N THR A 133 2.14 -4.33 -14.28
CA THR A 133 2.40 -5.33 -13.24
C THR A 133 1.31 -6.39 -13.20
N SER A 134 0.03 -6.02 -13.12
CA SER A 134 -1.06 -6.99 -13.00
C SER A 134 -1.16 -7.99 -14.17
N PRO A 135 -0.83 -7.64 -15.44
CA PRO A 135 -0.82 -8.64 -16.52
C PRO A 135 0.23 -9.74 -16.34
N GLN A 136 1.27 -9.51 -15.52
CA GLN A 136 2.25 -10.54 -15.15
C GLN A 136 1.68 -11.55 -14.14
N TYR A 137 0.59 -11.19 -13.46
CA TYR A 137 -0.08 -12.02 -12.47
C TYR A 137 -1.28 -12.78 -13.04
N MET A 138 -2.14 -12.06 -13.78
CA MET A 138 -3.40 -12.58 -14.29
C MET A 138 -3.68 -12.04 -15.70
N PRO A 139 -4.36 -12.81 -16.57
CA PRO A 139 -4.78 -12.35 -17.89
C PRO A 139 -5.55 -11.02 -17.82
N ILE A 140 -5.43 -10.15 -18.82
CA ILE A 140 -5.99 -8.78 -18.78
C ILE A 140 -7.53 -8.76 -18.63
N GLU A 141 -8.19 -9.84 -19.05
CA GLU A 141 -9.64 -10.07 -18.95
C GLU A 141 -10.10 -10.25 -17.50
N PHE A 142 -9.20 -10.67 -16.60
CA PHE A 142 -9.53 -10.84 -15.19
C PHE A 142 -9.76 -9.47 -14.53
N PRO A 143 -10.91 -9.21 -13.89
CA PRO A 143 -11.19 -7.89 -13.35
C PRO A 143 -10.38 -7.63 -12.06
N ALA A 144 -9.83 -6.43 -11.92
CA ALA A 144 -9.25 -5.98 -10.66
C ALA A 144 -10.36 -5.43 -9.76
N VAL A 145 -10.94 -6.32 -8.95
CA VAL A 145 -12.03 -6.01 -8.01
C VAL A 145 -11.61 -6.25 -6.57
N PRO A 146 -11.96 -5.34 -5.64
CA PRO A 146 -11.69 -5.51 -4.22
C PRO A 146 -12.66 -6.51 -3.57
N SER A 147 -12.38 -6.90 -2.32
CA SER A 147 -13.35 -7.64 -1.50
C SER A 147 -14.61 -6.81 -1.25
N ALA A 148 -15.78 -7.38 -1.52
CA ALA A 148 -17.08 -6.75 -1.30
C ALA A 148 -17.34 -6.40 0.18
N ASP A 149 -16.90 -7.26 1.09
CA ASP A 149 -17.04 -7.04 2.54
C ASP A 149 -16.24 -5.81 2.98
N MET A 150 -15.05 -5.62 2.41
CA MET A 150 -14.21 -4.48 2.73
C MET A 150 -14.79 -3.17 2.17
N VAL A 151 -15.29 -3.17 0.94
CA VAL A 151 -15.99 -2.00 0.36
C VAL A 151 -17.16 -1.59 1.27
N SER A 152 -18.01 -2.57 1.63
CA SER A 152 -19.16 -2.33 2.50
C SER A 152 -18.76 -1.80 3.89
N ALA A 153 -17.69 -2.34 4.48
CA ALA A 153 -17.17 -1.89 5.77
C ALA A 153 -16.67 -0.44 5.72
N LEU A 154 -16.02 -0.05 4.62
CA LEU A 154 -15.48 1.29 4.42
C LEU A 154 -16.58 2.32 4.14
N GLU A 155 -17.60 1.96 3.35
CA GLU A 155 -18.78 2.79 3.18
C GLU A 155 -19.48 3.03 4.52
N ALA A 156 -19.73 1.97 5.29
CA ALA A 156 -20.34 2.08 6.62
C ALA A 156 -19.50 2.92 7.60
N ALA A 157 -18.17 2.83 7.52
CA ALA A 157 -17.27 3.66 8.33
C ALA A 157 -17.32 5.14 7.91
N ALA A 158 -17.33 5.40 6.60
CA ALA A 158 -17.31 6.76 6.07
C ALA A 158 -18.64 7.50 6.32
N LEU A 159 -19.78 6.80 6.32
CA LEU A 159 -21.08 7.34 6.73
C LEU A 159 -21.07 7.84 8.20
N LYS A 160 -20.32 7.16 9.09
CA LYS A 160 -20.23 7.55 10.51
C LYS A 160 -19.40 8.81 10.76
N VAL A 161 -18.50 9.17 9.84
CA VAL A 161 -17.65 10.37 9.96
C VAL A 161 -18.21 11.57 9.17
N ASN A 162 -19.45 11.44 8.66
CA ASN A 162 -20.18 12.47 7.91
C ASN A 162 -19.35 13.06 6.75
N GLN A 163 -18.59 12.21 6.06
CA GLN A 163 -17.81 12.59 4.88
C GLN A 163 -18.61 12.27 3.62
N HIS A 164 -18.46 13.13 2.61
CA HIS A 164 -18.98 12.85 1.28
C HIS A 164 -18.12 11.74 0.64
N ILE A 165 -18.78 10.69 0.16
CA ILE A 165 -18.13 9.49 -0.38
C ILE A 165 -18.50 9.35 -1.85
N ILE A 166 -17.49 9.05 -2.66
CA ILE A 166 -17.68 8.64 -4.05
C ILE A 166 -17.27 7.17 -4.15
N LEU A 167 -18.22 6.32 -4.52
CA LEU A 167 -17.96 4.95 -4.90
C LEU A 167 -17.74 4.88 -6.41
N GLY A 168 -16.62 4.33 -6.86
CA GLY A 168 -16.39 4.24 -8.30
C GLY A 168 -15.15 3.49 -8.73
N LEU A 169 -15.02 3.36 -10.05
CA LEU A 169 -13.86 2.74 -10.67
C LEU A 169 -12.66 3.69 -10.62
N PHE A 170 -11.53 3.15 -10.23
CA PHE A 170 -10.26 3.85 -10.19
C PHE A 170 -9.45 3.58 -11.46
N ASN A 171 -8.79 4.59 -12.03
CA ASN A 171 -7.88 4.38 -13.16
C ASN A 171 -6.44 4.21 -12.69
N GLN A 172 -5.87 3.00 -12.81
CA GLN A 172 -4.46 2.78 -12.52
C GLN A 172 -3.63 3.16 -13.74
N LYS A 173 -3.04 4.36 -13.72
CA LYS A 173 -2.11 4.86 -14.75
C LYS A 173 -0.76 5.23 -14.17
N ILE A 174 0.26 5.16 -15.01
CA ILE A 174 1.65 5.58 -14.73
C ILE A 174 1.83 7.11 -14.91
N HIS A 175 0.75 7.85 -15.22
CA HIS A 175 0.75 9.30 -15.47
C HIS A 175 -0.12 10.02 -14.43
N PHE A 176 0.46 10.94 -13.66
CA PHE A 176 -0.23 11.68 -12.60
C PHE A 176 -0.78 13.01 -13.13
N THR A 177 -1.94 13.45 -12.59
CA THR A 177 -2.55 14.75 -12.88
C THR A 177 -2.79 15.51 -11.57
N ASP A 178 -2.80 16.84 -11.62
CA ASP A 178 -2.53 17.74 -10.49
C ASP A 178 -3.70 17.91 -9.47
N ASN A 179 -4.84 17.22 -9.63
CA ASN A 179 -6.03 17.39 -8.77
C ASN A 179 -6.22 16.24 -7.76
N MET A 180 -5.53 16.31 -6.63
CA MET A 180 -5.39 15.20 -5.67
C MET A 180 -6.59 15.05 -4.70
N THR A 181 -7.16 13.85 -4.63
CA THR A 181 -8.29 13.37 -3.82
C THR A 181 -7.83 12.11 -3.06
N GLN A 182 -8.33 11.78 -1.87
CA GLN A 182 -7.91 10.54 -1.20
C GLN A 182 -8.59 9.31 -1.81
N THR A 183 -7.84 8.22 -2.02
CA THR A 183 -8.37 6.99 -2.63
C THR A 183 -7.99 5.78 -1.83
N LEU A 184 -8.98 4.92 -1.59
CA LEU A 184 -8.80 3.63 -0.95
C LEU A 184 -8.92 2.51 -2.01
N CYS A 185 -7.82 1.82 -2.29
CA CYS A 185 -7.78 0.64 -3.18
C CYS A 185 -7.46 -0.61 -2.35
N LEU A 186 -7.96 -1.79 -2.72
CA LEU A 186 -7.91 -2.95 -1.83
C LEU A 186 -7.53 -4.23 -2.58
N PHE A 187 -6.74 -5.07 -1.93
CA PHE A 187 -6.37 -6.40 -2.41
C PHE A 187 -6.77 -7.43 -1.34
N PRO A 188 -7.72 -8.35 -1.63
CA PRO A 188 -7.90 -9.54 -0.80
C PRO A 188 -6.76 -10.52 -1.05
N MET A 189 -6.16 -11.02 0.03
CA MET A 189 -5.22 -12.14 0.01
C MET A 189 -6.01 -13.36 0.51
N ASN A 190 -6.32 -14.29 -0.39
CA ASN A 190 -6.95 -15.56 -0.02
C ASN A 190 -5.94 -16.49 0.67
#